data_AF-A0A494X2Q1-F1
#
_entry.id   AF-A0A494X2Q1-F1
#
_cell.length_a   1.000
_cell.length_b   1.000
_cell.length_c   1.000
_cell.angle_alpha   90.00
_cell.angle_beta   90.00
_cell.angle_gamma   90.00
#
_symmetry.space_group_name_H-M   'P 1'
#
loop_
_entity.id
_entity.type
_entity.pdbx_description
1 polymer ?
#
loop_
_entity_poly.entity_id
_entity_poly.type
_entity_poly.pdbx_seq_one_letter_code
_entity_poly.pdbx_strand_id
1 'polypeptide(L)'
;MSITINIWINEERYEKLQKAGLANMAEEALAGLKVIKVPCTEEQKDKVLKVFPTAKYDSATTKSIELLPREVKDKIFDLVVEKQSIDVMDDFLKNY
;
A
#
# COMPACT_ATOMS: atom_id res chain seq x y z
N MET A 1 -3.18 -15.37 7.13
CA MET A 1 -2.83 -14.08 7.77
C MET A 1 -2.50 -13.11 6.64
N SER A 2 -3.05 -11.89 6.62
CA SER A 2 -2.83 -10.93 5.53
C SER A 2 -1.76 -9.91 5.94
N ILE A 3 -0.62 -9.91 5.26
CA ILE A 3 0.38 -8.85 5.35
C ILE A 3 -0.05 -7.72 4.43
N THR A 4 0.14 -6.47 4.84
CA THR A 4 -0.29 -5.32 4.03
C THR A 4 0.72 -4.19 4.02
N ILE A 5 0.61 -3.30 3.04
CA ILE A 5 1.23 -1.97 3.08
C ILE A 5 0.10 -0.95 3.21
N ASN A 6 0.16 -0.14 4.26
CA ASN A 6 -0.80 0.93 4.49
C ASN A 6 -0.43 2.16 3.67
N ILE A 7 -1.34 2.57 2.78
CA ILE A 7 -1.23 3.79 1.97
C ILE A 7 -2.28 4.78 2.44
N TRP A 8 -1.82 5.87 3.05
CA TRP A 8 -2.68 6.95 3.52
C TRP A 8 -3.22 7.77 2.35
N ILE A 9 -4.51 8.07 2.45
CA ILE A 9 -5.32 8.71 1.41
C ILE A 9 -5.76 10.09 1.92
N ASN A 10 -5.28 11.13 1.25
CA ASN A 10 -5.80 12.49 1.36
C ASN A 10 -6.90 12.72 0.31
N GLU A 11 -7.44 13.94 0.25
CA GLU A 11 -8.52 14.30 -0.69
C GLU A 11 -8.13 14.05 -2.16
N GLU A 12 -6.94 14.48 -2.59
CA GLU A 12 -6.47 14.29 -3.97
C GLU A 12 -6.37 12.80 -4.36
N ARG A 13 -5.84 11.97 -3.47
CA ARG A 13 -5.78 10.52 -3.69
C ARG A 13 -7.17 9.90 -3.68
N TYR A 14 -8.06 10.39 -2.84
CA TYR A 14 -9.43 9.89 -2.78
C TYR A 14 -10.18 10.15 -4.09
N GLU A 15 -10.03 11.33 -4.68
CA GLU A 15 -10.59 11.64 -6.00
C GLU A 15 -10.06 10.70 -7.09
N LYS A 16 -8.76 10.37 -7.06
CA LYS A 16 -8.16 9.39 -7.99
C LYS A 16 -8.76 8.00 -7.79
N LEU A 17 -8.95 7.55 -6.55
CA LEU A 17 -9.61 6.29 -6.24
C LEU A 17 -11.09 6.27 -6.69
N GLN A 18 -11.81 7.38 -6.54
CA GLN A 18 -13.19 7.49 -7.04
C GLN A 18 -13.25 7.33 -8.56
N LYS A 19 -12.36 7.99 -9.29
CA LYS A 19 -12.25 7.85 -10.76
C LYS A 19 -11.85 6.43 -11.18
N ALA A 20 -11.06 5.74 -10.37
CA ALA A 20 -10.66 4.36 -10.59
C ALA A 20 -11.70 3.31 -10.13
N GLY A 21 -12.82 3.73 -9.53
CA GLY A 21 -13.83 2.80 -9.00
C GLY A 21 -13.42 2.08 -7.71
N LEU A 22 -12.37 2.55 -7.04
CA LEU A 22 -11.76 1.93 -5.84
C LEU A 22 -12.07 2.65 -4.53
N ALA A 23 -12.95 3.66 -4.55
CA ALA A 23 -13.23 4.47 -3.34
C ALA A 23 -13.77 3.65 -2.16
N ASN A 24 -14.42 2.51 -2.42
CA ASN A 24 -14.93 1.58 -1.42
C ASN A 24 -13.82 0.76 -0.73
N MET A 25 -12.60 0.73 -1.28
CA MET A 25 -11.44 0.08 -0.66
C MET A 25 -10.74 0.97 0.38
N ALA A 26 -11.08 2.27 0.41
CA ALA A 26 -10.53 3.22 1.36
C ALA A 26 -11.29 3.12 2.69
N GLU A 27 -10.63 2.61 3.72
CA GLU A 27 -11.16 2.49 5.06
C GLU A 27 -10.96 3.81 5.82
N GLU A 28 -11.97 4.23 6.61
CA GLU A 28 -11.78 5.33 7.56
C GLU A 28 -10.87 4.90 8.71
N ALA A 29 -9.92 5.76 9.02
CA ALA A 29 -8.96 5.62 10.09
C ALA A 29 -8.84 6.95 10.85
N LEU A 30 -7.79 7.07 11.67
CA LEU A 30 -7.51 8.19 12.59
C LEU A 30 -8.09 9.54 12.14
N ALA A 31 -9.09 10.03 12.87
CA ALA A 31 -9.65 11.38 12.72
C ALA A 31 -10.08 11.75 11.28
N GLY A 32 -10.66 10.80 10.53
CA GLY A 32 -11.18 11.03 9.17
C GLY A 32 -10.13 10.88 8.07
N LEU A 33 -8.88 10.53 8.41
CA LEU A 33 -7.91 10.07 7.42
C LEU A 33 -8.34 8.71 6.88
N LYS A 34 -8.22 8.52 5.57
CA LYS A 34 -8.51 7.24 4.93
C LYS A 34 -7.22 6.47 4.65
N VAL A 35 -7.35 5.14 4.57
CA VAL A 35 -6.23 4.24 4.24
C VAL A 35 -6.72 3.17 3.28
N ILE A 36 -5.90 2.84 2.27
CA ILE A 36 -6.04 1.58 1.54
C ILE A 36 -4.96 0.61 2.02
N LYS A 37 -5.32 -0.67 2.10
CA LYS A 37 -4.41 -1.76 2.50
C LYS A 37 -4.04 -2.56 1.27
N VAL A 38 -2.81 -2.38 0.80
CA VAL A 38 -2.28 -3.14 -0.33
C VAL A 38 -1.78 -4.50 0.18
N PRO A 39 -2.37 -5.63 -0.22
CA PRO A 39 -1.98 -6.93 0.28
C PRO A 39 -0.57 -7.33 -0.19
N CYS A 40 0.12 -8.11 0.63
CA CYS A 40 1.41 -8.72 0.33
C CYS A 40 1.41 -10.20 0.73
N THR A 41 2.10 -11.03 -0.05
CA THR A 41 2.49 -12.38 0.36
C THR A 41 3.73 -12.33 1.27
N GLU A 42 4.06 -13.45 1.93
CA GLU A 42 5.30 -13.58 2.71
C GLU A 42 6.54 -13.35 1.82
N GLU A 43 6.56 -13.91 0.61
CA GLU A 43 7.66 -13.74 -0.34
C GLU A 43 7.81 -12.27 -0.79
N GLN A 44 6.70 -11.60 -1.09
CA GLN A 44 6.70 -10.18 -1.44
C GLN A 44 7.19 -9.32 -0.26
N LYS A 45 6.73 -9.61 0.96
CA LYS A 45 7.18 -8.94 2.19
C LYS A 45 8.70 -9.11 2.37
N ASP A 46 9.23 -10.33 2.25
CA ASP A 46 10.66 -10.59 2.38
C ASP A 46 11.47 -9.82 1.32
N LYS A 47 10.98 -9.77 0.07
CA LYS A 47 11.61 -8.99 -1.00
C LYS A 47 11.57 -7.49 -0.69
N VAL A 48 10.43 -6.94 -0.24
CA VAL A 48 10.29 -5.53 0.14
C VAL A 48 11.31 -5.17 1.23
N LEU A 49 11.42 -5.98 2.28
CA LEU A 49 12.36 -5.72 3.39
C LEU A 49 13.83 -5.82 2.95
N LYS A 50 14.14 -6.65 1.95
CA LYS A 50 15.48 -6.74 1.37
C LYS A 50 15.82 -5.54 0.49
N VAL A 51 14.87 -5.06 -0.31
CA VAL A 51 15.07 -3.96 -1.28
C VAL A 51 15.05 -2.59 -0.59
N PHE A 52 14.24 -2.43 0.45
CA PHE A 52 14.07 -1.17 1.18
C PHE A 52 14.49 -1.34 2.65
N PRO A 53 15.77 -1.16 2.99
CA PRO A 53 16.28 -1.40 4.36
C PRO A 53 15.63 -0.54 5.45
N THR A 54 14.96 0.56 5.10
CA THR A 54 14.22 1.39 6.05
C THR A 54 12.87 0.79 6.43
N ALA A 55 12.33 -0.11 5.59
CA ALA A 55 11.04 -0.73 5.82
C ALA A 55 11.12 -1.72 6.99
N LYS A 56 10.04 -1.80 7.77
CA LYS A 56 9.91 -2.74 8.89
C LYS A 56 8.56 -3.42 8.84
N TYR A 57 8.54 -4.73 9.02
CA TYR A 57 7.30 -5.46 9.22
C TYR A 57 6.93 -5.46 10.70
N ASP A 58 5.77 -4.87 11.04
CA ASP A 58 5.22 -4.97 12.39
C ASP A 58 4.38 -6.25 12.50
N SER A 59 5.01 -7.32 12.98
CA SER A 59 4.33 -8.59 13.24
C SER A 59 3.45 -8.58 14.49
N ALA A 60 3.63 -7.60 15.39
CA ALA A 60 3.04 -7.60 16.72
C ALA A 60 1.65 -6.93 16.75
N THR A 61 1.44 -5.85 16.01
CA THR A 61 0.18 -5.10 16.07
C THR A 61 -0.54 -5.00 14.74
N THR A 62 0.01 -4.28 13.76
CA THR A 62 -0.72 -3.95 12.52
C THR A 62 -0.62 -5.02 11.44
N LYS A 63 0.39 -5.90 11.53
CA LYS A 63 0.72 -6.89 10.48
C LYS A 63 0.90 -6.22 9.12
N SER A 64 1.49 -5.02 9.14
CA SER A 64 1.80 -4.24 7.95
C SER A 64 3.29 -3.96 7.84
N ILE A 65 3.73 -3.70 6.61
CA ILE A 65 5.06 -3.18 6.31
C ILE A 65 4.98 -1.65 6.42
N GLU A 66 5.75 -1.11 7.36
CA GLU A 66 5.82 0.29 7.70
C GLU A 66 7.17 0.90 7.32
N LEU A 67 7.29 2.22 7.42
CA LEU A 67 8.55 2.97 7.19
C LEU A 67 9.13 2.85 5.76
N LEU A 68 8.31 2.47 4.78
CA LEU A 68 8.66 2.63 3.36
C LEU A 68 8.85 4.13 3.02
N PRO A 69 9.85 4.46 2.18
CA PRO A 69 10.01 5.82 1.67
C PRO A 69 8.73 6.35 1.03
N ARG A 70 8.48 7.66 1.15
CA ARG A 70 7.28 8.30 0.60
C ARG A 70 7.12 8.00 -0.91
N GLU A 71 8.18 8.20 -1.68
CA GLU A 71 8.21 7.94 -3.13
C GLU A 71 7.83 6.48 -3.50
N VAL A 72 8.14 5.51 -2.64
CA VAL A 72 7.77 4.11 -2.85
C VAL A 72 6.28 3.93 -2.64
N LYS A 73 5.72 4.52 -1.56
CA LYS A 73 4.28 4.52 -1.31
C LYS A 73 3.50 5.23 -2.42
N ASP A 74 4.06 6.31 -2.95
CA ASP A 74 3.48 7.07 -4.06
C ASP A 74 3.42 6.22 -5.34
N LYS A 75 4.52 5.52 -5.69
CA LYS A 75 4.56 4.58 -6.82
C LYS A 75 3.57 3.42 -6.69
N ILE A 76 3.44 2.84 -5.50
CA ILE A 76 2.47 1.77 -5.23
C ILE A 76 1.05 2.32 -5.45
N PHE A 77 0.75 3.52 -4.94
CA PHE A 77 -0.55 4.14 -5.12
C PHE A 77 -0.88 4.43 -6.60
N ASP A 78 0.08 4.96 -7.35
CA ASP A 78 -0.11 5.24 -8.77
C ASP A 78 -0.43 3.95 -9.54
N LEU A 79 0.25 2.85 -9.21
CA LEU A 79 -0.01 1.54 -9.80
C LEU A 79 -1.40 1.01 -9.43
N VAL A 80 -1.87 1.24 -8.19
CA VAL A 80 -3.25 0.89 -7.77
C VAL A 80 -4.27 1.63 -8.63
N VAL A 81 -4.07 2.92 -8.86
CA VAL A 81 -4.99 3.73 -9.67
C VAL A 81 -4.94 3.31 -11.15
N GLU A 82 -3.75 3.07 -11.70
CA GLU A 82 -3.55 2.62 -13.07
C GLU A 82 -4.19 1.26 -13.34
N LYS A 83 -3.98 0.29 -12.43
CA LYS A 83 -4.50 -1.07 -12.55
C LYS A 83 -5.95 -1.22 -12.10
N GLN A 84 -6.49 -0.20 -11.42
CA GLN A 84 -7.81 -0.25 -10.78
C GLN A 84 -7.95 -1.47 -9.86
N SER A 85 -6.86 -1.83 -9.16
CA SER A 85 -6.79 -2.97 -8.25
C SER A 85 -5.80 -2.70 -7.11
N ILE A 86 -6.04 -3.30 -5.94
CA ILE A 86 -5.08 -3.28 -4.82
C ILE A 86 -4.01 -4.38 -4.93
N ASP A 87 -4.24 -5.40 -5.76
CA ASP A 87 -3.32 -6.52 -5.99
C ASP A 87 -2.22 -6.14 -6.99
N VAL A 88 -1.30 -5.27 -6.56
CA VAL A 88 -0.29 -4.64 -7.45
C VAL A 88 1.16 -4.99 -7.12
N MET A 89 1.40 -5.74 -6.05
CA MET A 89 2.76 -5.93 -5.52
C MET A 89 3.66 -6.76 -6.43
N ASP A 90 3.12 -7.72 -7.18
CA ASP A 90 3.91 -8.47 -8.17
C ASP A 90 4.41 -7.54 -9.29
N ASP A 91 3.56 -6.66 -9.79
CA ASP A 91 3.93 -5.69 -10.83
C ASP A 91 4.92 -4.64 -10.29
N PHE A 92 4.67 -4.14 -9.08
CA PHE A 92 5.57 -3.19 -8.42
C PHE A 92 6.99 -3.76 -8.24
N LEU A 93 7.08 -5.00 -7.74
CA LEU A 93 8.34 -5.65 -7.42
C LEU A 93 9.11 -6.17 -8.64
N LYS A 94 8.56 -6.19 -9.85
CA LYS A 94 9.31 -6.49 -11.09
C LYS A 94 10.39 -5.45 -11.40
N ASN A 95 10.27 -4.25 -10.84
CA ASN A 95 11.22 -3.15 -11.06
C ASN A 95 12.42 -3.14 -10.08
N TYR A 96 12.55 -4.18 -9.23
CA TYR A 96 13.59 -4.32 -8.20
C TYR A 96 14.10 -5.76 -8.13
#